data_AF-A0A5E4RER0-F1
#
_entry.id   AF-A0A5E4RER0-F1
#
_cell.length_a   1.000
_cell.length_b   1.000
_cell.length_c   1.000
_cell.angle_alpha   90.00
_cell.angle_beta   90.00
_cell.angle_gamma   90.00
#
_symmetry.space_group_name_H-M   'P 1'
#
loop_
_entity.id
_entity.type
_entity.pdbx_description
1 polymer ?
#
loop_
_entity_poly.entity_id
_entity_poly.type
_entity_poly.pdbx_seq_one_letter_code
_entity_poly.pdbx_strand_id
1 'polypeptide(L)' 'MSPTLRITQRLGLSTPIIQAPMAVASTPALVAAVSNAGGLGSLAVGNMDATA' A
#
# COMPACT_ATOMS: atom_id res chain seq x y z
N MET A 1 -0.47 -25.36 -0.74
CA MET A 1 -1.10 -24.46 -1.73
C MET A 1 -1.64 -23.27 -0.97
N SER A 2 -1.07 -22.07 -1.13
CA SER A 2 -1.58 -20.89 -0.42
C SER A 2 -2.92 -20.50 -1.03
N PRO A 3 -3.99 -20.26 -0.24
CA PRO A 3 -5.28 -19.86 -0.78
C PRO A 3 -5.13 -18.52 -1.47
N THR A 4 -5.29 -18.49 -2.79
CA THR A 4 -5.21 -17.25 -3.55
C THR A 4 -6.41 -16.37 -3.22
N LEU A 5 -6.18 -15.28 -2.49
CA LEU A 5 -7.21 -14.33 -2.11
C LEU A 5 -7.57 -13.47 -3.32
N ARG A 6 -8.87 -13.25 -3.57
CA ARG A 6 -9.34 -12.48 -4.73
C ARG A 6 -8.65 -11.12 -4.90
N ILE A 7 -8.28 -10.48 -3.78
CA ILE A 7 -7.61 -9.17 -3.78
C ILE A 7 -6.17 -9.25 -4.28
N THR A 8 -5.41 -10.30 -3.93
CA THR A 8 -4.01 -10.41 -4.31
C THR A 8 -3.85 -10.70 -5.79
N GLN A 9 -4.76 -11.50 -6.36
CA GLN A 9 -4.86 -11.70 -7.82
C GLN A 9 -5.22 -10.43 -8.58
N ARG A 10 -6.21 -9.67 -8.09
CA ARG A 10 -6.67 -8.46 -8.77
C ARG A 10 -5.65 -7.33 -8.77
N LEU A 11 -4.81 -7.26 -7.73
CA LEU A 11 -3.87 -6.16 -7.53
C LEU A 11 -2.39 -6.56 -7.70
N GLY A 12 -2.09 -7.82 -8.00
CA GLY A 12 -0.71 -8.30 -8.19
C GLY A 12 0.12 -8.36 -6.90
N LEU A 13 -0.51 -8.68 -5.77
CA LEU A 13 0.13 -8.73 -4.45
C LEU A 13 0.60 -10.15 -4.11
N SER A 14 1.64 -10.29 -3.28
CA SER A 14 2.03 -11.57 -2.68
C SER A 14 1.38 -11.81 -1.32
N THR A 15 0.96 -10.74 -0.64
CA THR A 15 0.30 -10.79 0.67
C THR A 15 -1.01 -9.99 0.67
N PRO A 16 -2.03 -10.43 1.43
CA PRO A 16 -3.32 -9.74 1.52
C PRO A 16 -3.30 -8.62 2.57
N ILE A 17 -2.25 -7.79 2.59
CA ILE A 17 -2.07 -6.71 3.55
C ILE A 17 -2.16 -5.37 2.85
N ILE A 18 -2.96 -4.47 3.43
CA ILE A 18 -3.10 -3.08 2.99
C ILE A 18 -2.62 -2.19 4.12
N GLN A 19 -1.61 -1.35 3.85
CA GLN A 19 -1.18 -0.32 4.79
C GLN A 19 -2.19 0.83 4.74
N ALA A 20 -2.73 1.22 5.89
CA ALA A 20 -3.76 2.27 5.96
C ALA A 20 -3.18 3.66 5.70
N PRO A 21 -3.79 4.51 4.85
CA PRO A 21 -3.29 5.85 4.60
C PRO A 21 -3.39 6.72 5.87
N MET A 22 -2.25 7.21 6.37
CA MET A 22 -2.16 8.06 7.54
C MET A 22 -1.37 9.33 7.20
N ALA A 23 -2.04 10.47 7.14
CA ALA A 23 -1.52 11.80 6.76
C ALA A 23 -0.08 12.11 7.22
N VAL A 24 0.23 11.78 8.47
CA VAL A 24 1.48 12.16 9.14
C VAL A 24 2.48 10.98 9.23
N ALA A 25 2.06 9.76 8.85
CA ALA A 25 2.86 8.55 9.03
C ALA A 25 3.15 7.77 7.73
N SER A 26 2.27 7.85 6.72
CA SER A 26 2.44 7.23 5.41
C SER A 26 3.49 7.96 4.57
N THR A 27 4.77 7.86 4.96
CA THR A 27 5.88 8.41 4.17
C THR A 27 6.07 7.65 2.85
N PRO A 28 6.63 8.28 1.78
CA PRO A 28 6.97 7.58 0.54
C PRO A 28 7.85 6.34 0.75
N ALA A 29 8.81 6.41 1.67
CA ALA A 29 9.66 5.28 2.02
C ALA A 29 8.87 4.12 2.64
N LEU A 30 7.92 4.41 3.55
CA LEU A 30 7.06 3.39 4.15
C LEU A 30 6.17 2.73 3.09
N VAL A 31 5.56 3.52 2.21
CA VAL A 31 4.70 3.00 1.14
C VAL A 31 5.48 2.10 0.19
N ALA A 32 6.67 2.53 -0.24
CA ALA A 32 7.55 1.72 -1.07
C ALA A 32 7.96 0.43 -0.36
N ALA A 33 8.29 0.48 0.94
CA ALA A 33 8.66 -0.71 1.70
C ALA A 33 7.54 -1.75 1.77
N VAL A 34 6.28 -1.33 1.99
CA VAL A 34 5.12 -2.22 1.98
C VAL A 34 4.89 -2.84 0.60
N SER A 35 4.97 -2.02 -0.46
CA SER A 35 4.83 -2.50 -1.84
C SER A 35 5.93 -3.50 -2.21
N ASN A 36 7.18 -3.23 -1.83
CA ASN A 36 8.31 -4.15 -2.07
C ASN A 36 8.19 -5.45 -1.27
N ALA A 37 7.57 -5.41 -0.09
CA ALA A 37 7.22 -6.61 0.68
C ALA A 37 6.02 -7.39 0.07
N GLY A 38 5.39 -6.83 -0.97
CA GLY A 38 4.30 -7.43 -1.72
C GLY A 38 2.91 -7.25 -1.11
N GLY A 39 2.73 -6.24 -0.26
CA GLY A 39 1.42 -5.71 0.13
C GLY A 39 1.02 -4.48 -0.69
N LEU A 40 -0.10 -3.85 -0.34
CA LEU A 40 -0.52 -2.58 -0.95
C LEU A 40 -0.14 -1.42 -0.02
N GLY A 41 0.87 -0.62 -0.42
CA GLY A 41 1.20 0.62 0.27
C GLY A 41 0.26 1.77 -0.12
N SER A 42 -0.13 2.62 0.85
CA SER A 42 -1.06 3.74 0.62
C SER A 42 -0.49 5.08 1.10
N LEU A 43 -0.31 6.02 0.16
CA LEU A 43 0.04 7.41 0.50
C LEU A 43 -1.20 8.20 0.89
N ALA A 44 -1.13 8.90 2.02
CA ALA A 44 -2.18 9.81 2.44
C ALA A 44 -1.95 11.18 1.80
N VAL A 45 -2.76 11.50 0.79
CA VAL A 45 -2.67 12.75 0.02
C VAL A 45 -3.73 13.79 0.42
N GLY A 46 -4.61 13.47 1.38
CA GLY A 46 -5.70 14.36 1.78
C GLY A 46 -5.26 15.70 2.41
N ASN A 47 -3.98 15.83 2.76
CA ASN A 47 -3.35 16.99 3.38
C ASN A 47 -2.27 17.61 2.48
N MET A 48 -2.10 17.10 1.27
CA MET A 48 -1.06 17.51 0.33
C MET A 48 -1.65 18.45 -0.71
N ASP A 49 -0.84 19.41 -1.16
CA ASP A 49 -1.17 20.18 -2.36
C ASP A 49 -1.02 19.28 -3.61
N ALA A 50 -1.84 19.50 -4.63
CA ALA A 50 -1.78 18.70 -5.85
C ALA A 50 -0.47 18.86 -6.64
N THR A 51 0.29 19.93 -6.38
CA THR A 51 1.58 20.22 -7.01
C THR A 51 2.78 19.78 -6.18
N ALA A 52 2.54 19.24 -4.98
CA ALA A 52 3.59 18.74 -4.09
C ALA A 52 4.24 17.44 -4.56
#